data_AF-A0A7X6U8K6-F1
#
_entry.id   AF-A0A7X6U8K6-F1
#
_cell.length_a   1.000
_cell.length_b   1.000
_cell.length_c   1.000
_cell.angle_alpha   90.00
_cell.angle_beta   90.00
_cell.angle_gamma   90.00
#
_symmetry.space_group_name_H-M   'P 1'
#
loop_
_entity.id
_entity.type
_entity.pdbx_description
1 polymer ?
#
loop_
_entity_poly.entity_id
_entity_poly.type
_entity_poly.pdbx_seq_one_letter_code
_entity_poly.pdbx_strand_id
1 'polypeptide(L)'
;MAKCKCCGNKGFMVETDVNGLCSACAPYYYLTMPDDLKELEKDIKALERISQPEAALGRLDSARQLLERLRPYAAAGLVRLPRTLHELEAWLDEQQAYWQDHA
;
A
#
# COMPACT_ATOMS: atom_id res chain seq x y z
N MET A 1 -11.29 -20.79 16.19
CA MET A 1 -10.93 -21.10 14.79
C MET A 1 -10.04 -19.97 14.30
N ALA A 2 -8.83 -20.26 13.84
CA ALA A 2 -7.92 -19.21 13.39
C ALA A 2 -8.46 -18.57 12.09
N LYS A 3 -8.23 -17.26 11.95
CA LYS A 3 -8.66 -16.44 10.82
C LYS A 3 -7.52 -15.52 10.43
N CYS A 4 -7.15 -15.51 9.15
CA CYS A 4 -6.15 -14.59 8.64
C CYS A 4 -6.65 -13.14 8.78
N LYS A 5 -5.87 -12.27 9.42
CA LYS A 5 -6.20 -10.85 9.58
C LYS A 5 -6.23 -10.09 8.24
N CYS A 6 -5.41 -10.51 7.29
CA CYS A 6 -5.30 -9.86 5.98
C CYS A 6 -6.42 -10.31 5.01
N CYS A 7 -6.47 -11.60 4.64
CA CYS A 7 -7.41 -12.10 3.62
C CYS A 7 -8.73 -12.63 4.20
N GLY A 8 -8.88 -12.68 5.53
CA GLY A 8 -10.09 -13.17 6.18
C GLY A 8 -10.33 -14.68 6.09
N ASN A 9 -9.44 -15.44 5.45
CA ASN A 9 -9.56 -16.88 5.31
C ASN A 9 -9.64 -17.56 6.68
N LYS A 10 -10.58 -18.50 6.84
CA LYS A 10 -10.91 -19.18 8.10
C LYS A 10 -11.21 -20.66 7.83
N GLY A 11 -10.84 -21.54 8.74
CA GLY A 11 -11.10 -22.96 8.61
C GLY A 11 -10.36 -23.79 9.63
N PHE A 12 -10.67 -25.09 9.69
CA PHE A 12 -10.02 -26.02 10.63
C PHE A 12 -8.53 -26.21 10.32
N MET A 13 -8.16 -26.13 9.03
CA MET A 13 -6.78 -26.28 8.55
C MET A 13 -6.07 -24.93 8.32
N VAL A 14 -6.71 -23.80 8.68
CA VAL A 14 -6.07 -22.48 8.53
C VAL A 14 -5.21 -22.25 9.76
N GLU A 15 -3.90 -22.36 9.60
CA GLU A 15 -2.93 -21.93 10.61
C GLU A 15 -2.51 -20.48 10.34
N THR A 16 -2.36 -19.71 11.41
CA THR A 16 -1.90 -18.32 11.35
C THR A 16 -0.65 -18.12 12.18
N ASP A 17 0.27 -17.29 11.70
CA ASP A 17 1.49 -16.93 12.42
C ASP A 17 1.23 -15.99 13.63
N VAL A 18 2.30 -15.51 14.25
CA VAL A 18 2.26 -14.58 15.40
C VAL A 18 1.54 -13.26 15.09
N ASN A 19 1.51 -12.84 13.82
CA ASN A 19 0.80 -11.64 13.37
C ASN A 19 -0.65 -11.93 12.97
N GLY A 20 -1.06 -13.19 12.94
CA GLY A 20 -2.39 -13.63 12.52
C GLY A 20 -2.51 -13.76 11.00
N LEU A 21 -1.42 -14.04 10.29
CA LEU A 21 -1.37 -14.21 8.84
C LEU A 21 -1.33 -15.69 8.46
N CYS A 22 -2.09 -16.09 7.44
CA CYS A 22 -1.96 -17.42 6.86
C CYS A 22 -0.67 -17.56 6.04
N SER A 23 -0.30 -18.80 5.70
CA SER A 23 0.87 -19.13 4.88
C SER A 23 0.94 -18.41 3.53
N ALA A 24 -0.20 -17.98 2.97
CA ALA A 24 -0.24 -17.21 1.73
C ALA A 24 0.02 -15.70 1.94
N CYS A 25 -0.38 -15.14 3.09
CA CYS A 25 -0.25 -13.70 3.36
C CYS A 25 1.04 -13.33 4.09
N ALA A 26 1.62 -14.27 4.85
CA ALA A 26 2.84 -14.06 5.62
C ALA A 26 4.07 -13.74 4.76
N PRO A 27 4.34 -14.41 3.61
CA PRO A 27 5.55 -14.17 2.84
C PRO A 27 5.70 -12.72 2.37
N TYR A 28 4.64 -12.14 1.81
CA TYR A 28 4.65 -10.74 1.38
C TYR A 28 4.92 -9.79 2.56
N TYR A 29 4.25 -10.01 3.71
CA TYR A 29 4.39 -9.19 4.91
C TYR A 29 5.84 -9.13 5.42
N TYR A 30 6.56 -10.26 5.45
CA TYR A 30 7.92 -10.29 5.99
C TYR A 30 9.00 -9.96 4.96
N LEU A 31 8.80 -10.32 3.69
CA LEU A 31 9.88 -10.32 2.69
C LEU A 31 9.80 -9.16 1.71
N THR A 32 8.59 -8.67 1.39
CA THR A 32 8.40 -7.71 0.28
C THR A 32 7.86 -6.36 0.76
N MET A 33 6.94 -6.40 1.72
CA MET A 33 6.28 -5.20 2.26
C MET A 33 7.25 -4.11 2.75
N PRO A 34 8.37 -4.42 3.46
CA PRO A 34 9.28 -3.36 3.90
C PRO A 34 9.88 -2.55 2.76
N ASP A 35 10.09 -3.16 1.59
CA ASP A 35 10.65 -2.48 0.43
C ASP A 35 9.57 -1.74 -0.35
N ASP A 36 8.37 -2.32 -0.49
CA ASP A 36 7.20 -1.62 -1.04
C ASP A 36 6.89 -0.34 -0.24
N LEU A 37 6.98 -0.39 1.10
CA LEU A 37 6.78 0.81 1.94
C LEU A 37 7.82 1.88 1.68
N LYS A 38 9.09 1.50 1.58
CA LYS A 38 10.16 2.46 1.27
C LYS A 38 9.97 3.06 -0.11
N GLU A 39 9.51 2.27 -1.08
CA GLU A 39 9.24 2.74 -2.44
C GLU A 39 8.06 3.72 -2.47
N LEU A 40 6.97 3.40 -1.75
CA LEU A 40 5.83 4.29 -1.60
C LEU A 40 6.25 5.63 -0.97
N GLU A 41 7.06 5.61 0.08
CA GLU A 41 7.60 6.83 0.69
C GLU A 41 8.47 7.66 -0.27
N LYS A 42 9.26 6.99 -1.12
CA LYS A 42 10.08 7.67 -2.12
C LYS A 42 9.21 8.33 -3.19
N ASP A 43 8.18 7.65 -3.67
CA ASP A 43 7.27 8.18 -4.69
C ASP A 43 6.48 9.37 -4.15
N ILE A 44 5.94 9.30 -2.93
CA ILE A 44 5.26 10.44 -2.28
C ILE A 44 6.20 11.64 -2.17
N LYS A 45 7.43 11.44 -1.65
CA LYS A 45 8.42 12.52 -1.56
C LYS A 45 8.90 13.02 -2.93
N ALA A 46 8.81 12.22 -3.98
CA ALA A 46 9.18 12.64 -5.33
C ALA A 46 8.09 13.56 -5.92
N LEU A 47 6.82 13.21 -5.72
CA LEU A 47 5.67 14.00 -6.19
C LEU A 47 5.64 15.42 -5.62
N GLU A 48 6.10 15.63 -4.39
CA GLU A 48 6.18 16.96 -3.76
C GLU A 48 7.14 17.94 -4.46
N ARG A 49 8.05 17.46 -5.31
CA ARG A 49 9.14 18.24 -5.93
C ARG A 49 9.24 18.07 -7.44
N ILE A 50 8.35 17.27 -8.03
CA ILE A 50 8.35 17.02 -9.47
C ILE A 50 7.75 18.22 -10.20
N SER A 51 8.34 18.57 -11.34
CA SER A 51 7.88 19.70 -12.17
C SER A 51 7.42 19.27 -13.56
N GLN A 52 7.56 17.99 -13.90
CA GLN A 52 7.22 17.43 -15.20
C GLN A 52 5.98 16.55 -15.07
N PRO A 53 4.87 16.85 -15.80
CA PRO A 53 3.61 16.12 -15.67
C PRO A 53 3.73 14.62 -15.95
N GLU A 54 4.41 14.22 -17.03
CA GLU A 54 4.55 12.80 -17.39
C GLU A 54 5.27 11.99 -16.30
N ALA A 55 6.32 12.56 -15.72
CA ALA A 55 7.07 11.93 -14.64
C ALA A 55 6.23 11.88 -13.34
N ALA A 56 5.37 12.87 -13.11
CA ALA A 56 4.43 12.88 -11.98
C ALA A 56 3.38 11.77 -12.12
N LEU A 57 2.76 11.65 -13.29
CA LEU A 57 1.77 10.61 -13.58
C LEU A 57 2.37 9.20 -13.43
N GLY A 58 3.58 8.96 -13.94
CA GLY A 58 4.26 7.68 -13.75
C GLY A 58 4.56 7.35 -12.28
N ARG A 59 4.86 8.35 -11.45
CA ARG A 59 5.04 8.18 -10.00
C ARG A 59 3.72 7.94 -9.27
N LEU A 60 2.63 8.55 -9.72
CA LEU A 60 1.30 8.30 -9.17
C LEU A 60 0.84 6.87 -9.46
N ASP A 61 1.06 6.38 -10.67
CA ASP A 61 0.73 4.99 -11.02
C ASP A 61 1.50 3.99 -10.15
N SER A 62 2.80 4.21 -9.96
CA SER A 62 3.64 3.42 -9.05
C SER A 62 3.11 3.44 -7.62
N ALA A 63 2.86 4.64 -7.07
CA ALA A 63 2.35 4.81 -5.72
C ALA A 63 0.98 4.12 -5.51
N ARG A 64 0.08 4.17 -6.51
CA ARG A 64 -1.21 3.48 -6.47
C ARG A 64 -1.04 1.96 -6.42
N GLN A 65 -0.21 1.39 -7.29
CA GLN A 65 0.05 -0.05 -7.30
C GLN A 65 0.64 -0.54 -5.98
N LEU A 66 1.57 0.22 -5.39
CA LEU A 66 2.12 -0.06 -4.06
C LEU A 66 1.04 -0.01 -2.99
N LEU A 67 0.21 1.04 -3.00
CA LEU A 67 -0.86 1.20 -2.03
C LEU A 67 -1.90 0.07 -2.14
N GLU A 68 -2.26 -0.38 -3.34
CA GLU A 68 -3.16 -1.52 -3.54
C GLU A 68 -2.67 -2.80 -2.87
N ARG A 69 -1.36 -3.09 -2.97
CA ARG A 69 -0.74 -4.24 -2.30
C ARG A 69 -0.71 -4.09 -0.77
N LEU A 70 -0.44 -2.88 -0.28
CA LEU A 70 -0.34 -2.57 1.15
C LEU A 70 -1.71 -2.46 1.83
N ARG A 71 -2.76 -2.07 1.10
CA ARG A 71 -4.11 -1.78 1.58
C ARG A 71 -4.68 -2.85 2.53
N PRO A 72 -4.71 -4.16 2.19
CA PRO A 72 -5.32 -5.15 3.08
C PRO A 72 -4.55 -5.33 4.39
N TYR A 73 -3.24 -5.06 4.39
CA TYR A 73 -2.41 -5.11 5.59
C TYR A 73 -2.55 -3.84 6.43
N ALA A 74 -2.71 -2.67 5.79
CA ALA A 74 -2.97 -1.40 6.46
C ALA A 74 -4.33 -1.44 7.16
N ALA A 75 -5.37 -1.93 6.46
CA ALA A 75 -6.70 -2.14 7.02
C ALA A 75 -6.70 -3.14 8.19
N ALA A 76 -5.80 -4.13 8.17
CA ALA A 76 -5.60 -5.08 9.26
C ALA A 76 -4.77 -4.53 10.43
N GLY A 77 -4.30 -3.28 10.36
CA GLY A 77 -3.45 -2.65 11.37
C GLY A 77 -2.04 -3.25 11.48
N LEU A 78 -1.60 -3.95 10.43
CA LEU A 78 -0.31 -4.65 10.40
C LEU A 78 0.83 -3.76 9.89
N VAL A 79 0.50 -2.65 9.22
CA VAL A 79 1.48 -1.71 8.68
C VAL A 79 1.08 -0.29 8.99
N ARG A 80 2.07 0.57 9.24
CA ARG A 80 1.88 2.02 9.38
C ARG A 80 2.27 2.69 8.07
N LEU A 81 1.29 3.33 7.45
CA LEU A 81 1.51 4.17 6.28
C LEU A 81 1.98 5.57 6.72
N PRO A 82 2.59 6.35 5.80
CA PRO A 82 3.05 7.73 6.11
C PRO A 82 1.92 8.68 6.52
N ARG A 83 0.69 8.39 6.08
CA ARG A 83 -0.58 9.04 6.44
C ARG A 83 -1.63 7.96 6.66
N THR A 84 -2.81 8.29 7.18
CA THR A 84 -3.87 7.27 7.23
C THR A 84 -4.21 6.79 5.81
N LEU A 85 -4.70 5.55 5.68
CA LEU A 85 -5.03 4.98 4.37
C LEU A 85 -5.99 5.90 3.59
N HIS A 86 -7.01 6.42 4.26
CA HIS A 86 -8.00 7.30 3.65
C HIS A 86 -7.41 8.63 3.17
N GLU A 87 -6.56 9.28 3.99
CA GLU A 87 -5.88 10.52 3.60
C GLU A 87 -4.92 10.31 2.44
N LEU A 88 -4.24 9.16 2.40
CA LEU A 88 -3.31 8.86 1.32
C LEU A 88 -4.03 8.57 0.01
N GLU A 89 -5.15 7.83 0.05
CA GLU A 89 -6.01 7.61 -1.12
C GLU A 89 -6.54 8.93 -1.67
N ALA A 90 -7.11 9.79 -0.80
CA ALA A 90 -7.62 11.10 -1.20
C ALA A 90 -6.53 12.00 -1.80
N TRP A 91 -5.35 12.03 -1.17
CA TRP A 91 -4.22 12.82 -1.69
C TRP A 91 -3.74 12.32 -3.06
N LEU A 92 -3.69 11.00 -3.29
CA LEU A 92 -3.33 10.45 -4.60
C LEU A 92 -4.37 10.78 -5.68
N ASP A 93 -5.67 10.82 -5.32
CA ASP A 93 -6.74 11.24 -6.22
C ASP A 93 -6.64 12.73 -6.57
N GLU A 94 -6.37 13.59 -5.60
CA GLU A 94 -6.13 15.02 -5.82
C GLU A 94 -4.91 15.28 -6.70
N GLN A 95 -3.79 14.58 -6.45
CA GLN A 95 -2.59 14.69 -7.28
C GLN A 95 -2.84 14.19 -8.70
N GLN A 96 -3.59 13.10 -8.87
CA GLN A 96 -3.97 12.58 -10.18
C GLN A 96 -4.73 13.62 -10.99
N ALA A 97 -5.77 14.22 -10.40
CA ALA A 97 -6.56 15.25 -11.07
C ALA A 97 -5.69 16.46 -11.44
N TYR A 98 -4.88 16.94 -10.50
CA TYR A 98 -3.98 18.08 -10.73
C TYR A 98 -3.03 17.83 -11.92
N TRP A 99 -2.33 16.70 -11.94
CA TRP A 99 -1.34 16.44 -12.98
C TRP A 99 -1.97 16.07 -14.32
N GLN A 100 -3.18 15.50 -14.35
CA GLN A 100 -3.93 15.29 -15.58
C GLN A 100 -4.39 16.59 -16.24
N ASP A 101 -4.79 17.59 -15.44
CA ASP A 101 -5.20 18.90 -15.96
C ASP A 101 -4.01 19.73 -16.48
N HIS A 102 -2.78 19.37 -16.09
CA HIS A 102 -1.54 20.08 -16.44
C HIS A 102 -0.63 19.28 -17.40
N ALA A 103 -1.08 18.14 -17.92
CA ALA A 103 -0.39 17.33 -18.92
C ALA A 103 -0.82 17.72 -20.34
#